data_AF-A0A919KK54-F1
#
_entry.id   AF-A0A919KK54-F1
#
_cell.length_a   1.000
_cell.length_b   1.000
_cell.length_c   1.000
_cell.angle_alpha   90.00
_cell.angle_beta   90.00
_cell.angle_gamma   90.00
#
_symmetry.space_group_name_H-M   'P 1'
#
loop_
_entity.id
_entity.type
_entity.pdbx_description
1 polymer ?
#
loop_
_entity_poly.entity_id
_entity_poly.type
_entity_poly.pdbx_seq_one_letter_code
_entity_poly.pdbx_strand_id
1 'polypeptide(L)'
;MEVSGYISEPERFPVAANKLDEGAGRLARADGGFGESDAAARRHGSWAVGEALGACAGRWEGETRRTVDAMKQLAEGLRATAANYGRQEDAVADQLRRAATLLEGNG
;
A
#
# COMPACT_ATOMS: atom_id res chain seq x y z
N MET A 1 28.94 -5.22 18.49
CA MET A 1 28.33 -6.31 17.70
C MET A 1 26.89 -5.89 17.46
N GLU A 2 26.64 -5.18 16.36
CA GLU A 2 25.29 -4.74 16.01
C GLU A 2 24.50 -5.98 15.58
N VAL A 3 23.50 -6.34 16.39
CA VAL A 3 22.48 -7.29 16.00
C VAL A 3 21.66 -6.61 14.92
N SER A 4 22.06 -6.81 13.66
CA SER A 4 21.23 -6.48 12.50
C SER A 4 19.94 -7.27 12.67
N GLY A 5 18.92 -6.62 13.21
CA GLY A 5 17.64 -7.22 13.55
C GLY A 5 17.04 -7.84 12.30
N TYR A 6 17.08 -9.17 12.23
CA TYR A 6 16.42 -9.92 11.18
C TYR A 6 14.92 -9.80 11.42
N ILE A 7 14.31 -8.76 10.85
CA ILE A 7 12.86 -8.62 10.82
C ILE A 7 12.34 -9.81 10.03
N SER A 8 11.53 -10.64 10.69
CA SER A 8 10.92 -11.80 10.06
C SER A 8 10.09 -11.33 8.85
N GLU A 9 10.02 -12.13 7.79
CA GLU A 9 9.28 -11.77 6.57
C GLU A 9 7.82 -11.30 6.84
N PRO A 10 7.07 -11.86 7.82
CA PRO A 10 5.76 -11.37 8.23
C PRO A 10 5.76 -9.95 8.79
N GLU A 11 6.79 -9.56 9.54
CA GLU A 11 6.93 -8.22 10.14
C GLU A 11 7.32 -7.15 9.10
N ARG A 12 7.87 -7.57 7.94
CA ARG A 12 8.20 -6.65 6.83
C ARG A 12 6.96 -6.20 6.06
N PHE A 13 5.90 -7.01 6.03
CA PHE A 13 4.69 -6.70 5.26
C PHE A 13 3.94 -5.46 5.77
N PRO A 14 3.70 -5.25 7.08
CA PRO A 14 3.09 -4.02 7.58
C PRO A 14 3.94 -2.77 7.29
N VAL A 15 5.27 -2.89 7.36
CA VAL A 15 6.18 -1.77 7.04
C VAL A 15 6.09 -1.40 5.57
N ALA A 16 6.06 -2.38 4.66
CA ALA A 16 5.88 -2.15 3.24
C ALA A 16 4.50 -1.56 2.92
N ALA A 17 3.43 -2.04 3.56
CA ALA A 17 2.08 -1.50 3.43
C ALA A 17 2.02 -0.02 3.85
N ASN A 18 2.64 0.34 4.97
CA ASN A 18 2.67 1.74 5.42
C ASN A 18 3.43 2.65 4.45
N LYS A 19 4.55 2.16 3.87
CA LYS A 19 5.28 2.92 2.83
C LYS A 19 4.44 3.13 1.58
N LEU A 20 3.63 2.15 1.18
CA LEU A 20 2.69 2.31 0.06
C LEU A 20 1.63 3.36 0.37
N ASP A 21 1.05 3.35 1.57
CA ASP A 21 0.06 4.37 1.97
C ASP A 21 0.68 5.78 2.03
N GLU A 22 1.91 5.91 2.55
CA GLU A 22 2.63 7.17 2.51
C GLU A 22 2.87 7.64 1.07
N GLY A 23 3.30 6.74 0.19
CA GLY A 23 3.52 7.03 -1.22
C GLY A 23 2.24 7.46 -1.92
N ALA A 24 1.13 6.76 -1.69
CA ALA A 24 -0.18 7.09 -2.20
C ALA A 24 -0.64 8.49 -1.71
N GLY A 25 -0.41 8.80 -0.44
CA GLY A 25 -0.72 10.12 0.12
C GLY A 25 0.16 11.24 -0.44
N ARG A 26 1.45 10.97 -0.72
CA ARG A 26 2.34 11.93 -1.40
C ARG A 26 1.90 12.17 -2.84
N LEU A 27 1.56 11.11 -3.58
CA LEU A 27 1.12 11.19 -4.97
C LEU A 27 -0.21 11.95 -5.09
N ALA A 28 -1.19 11.66 -4.24
CA ALA A 28 -2.46 12.38 -4.21
C ALA A 28 -2.30 13.88 -3.91
N ARG A 29 -1.33 14.25 -3.05
CA ARG A 29 -1.03 15.67 -2.79
C ARG A 29 -0.31 16.34 -3.94
N ALA A 30 0.60 15.64 -4.63
CA ALA A 30 1.27 16.15 -5.81
C ALA A 30 0.29 16.42 -6.96
N ASP A 31 -0.75 15.60 -7.08
CA ASP A 31 -1.85 15.80 -8.02
C ASP A 31 -2.61 17.11 -7.80
N GLY A 32 -2.69 17.58 -6.55
CA GLY A 32 -3.25 18.91 -6.23
C GLY A 32 -2.55 20.07 -6.95
N GLY A 33 -1.31 19.90 -7.40
CA GLY A 33 -0.59 20.88 -8.24
C GLY A 33 -1.18 21.07 -9.64
N PHE A 34 -2.01 20.14 -10.13
CA PHE A 34 -2.69 20.26 -11.41
C PHE A 34 -3.91 21.18 -11.37
N GLY A 35 -4.37 21.61 -10.19
CA GLY A 35 -5.45 22.59 -10.07
C GLY A 35 -5.14 23.91 -10.80
N GLU A 36 -3.88 24.33 -10.83
CA GLU A 36 -3.46 25.52 -11.60
C GLU A 36 -3.51 25.29 -13.11
N SER A 37 -3.13 24.09 -13.56
CA SER A 37 -3.20 23.69 -14.97
C SER A 37 -4.65 23.56 -15.43
N ASP A 38 -5.53 23.01 -14.60
CA ASP A 38 -6.98 22.94 -14.84
C ASP A 38 -7.60 24.35 -14.87
N ALA A 39 -7.20 25.24 -13.96
CA ALA A 39 -7.62 26.64 -13.97
C ALA A 39 -7.13 27.40 -15.22
N ALA A 40 -5.89 27.13 -15.69
CA ALA A 40 -5.38 27.68 -16.94
C ALA A 40 -6.14 27.11 -18.16
N ALA A 41 -6.45 25.82 -18.16
CA ALA A 41 -7.21 25.16 -19.21
C ALA A 41 -8.59 25.80 -19.36
N ARG A 42 -9.30 26.04 -18.24
CA ARG A 42 -10.58 26.74 -18.25
C ARG A 42 -10.47 28.18 -18.76
N ARG A 43 -9.46 28.93 -18.32
CA ARG A 43 -9.24 30.32 -18.76
C ARG A 43 -9.00 30.44 -20.26
N HIS A 44 -8.34 29.46 -20.87
CA HIS A 44 -8.01 29.43 -22.28
C HIS A 44 -8.84 28.41 -23.07
N GLY A 45 -9.97 27.95 -22.54
CA GLY A 45 -10.73 26.82 -23.10
C GLY A 45 -11.32 27.08 -24.50
N SER A 46 -11.43 28.33 -24.92
CA SER A 46 -11.82 28.69 -26.30
C SER A 46 -10.68 28.59 -27.30
N TRP A 47 -9.45 28.35 -26.84
CA TRP A 47 -8.27 28.19 -27.67
C TRP A 47 -7.87 26.71 -27.70
N ALA A 48 -7.36 26.24 -28.84
CA ALA A 48 -6.90 24.86 -28.98
C ALA A 48 -5.87 24.45 -27.89
N VAL A 49 -5.07 25.40 -27.41
CA VAL A 49 -4.11 25.17 -26.31
C VAL A 49 -4.80 24.90 -24.97
N GLY A 50 -5.93 25.55 -24.67
CA GLY A 50 -6.67 25.31 -23.43
C GLY A 50 -7.36 23.94 -23.44
N GLU A 51 -7.95 23.54 -24.57
CA GLU A 51 -8.50 22.19 -24.73
C GLU A 51 -7.43 21.11 -24.57
N ALA A 52 -6.27 21.29 -25.22
CA ALA A 52 -5.16 20.35 -25.11
C ALA A 52 -4.63 20.25 -23.67
N LEU A 53 -4.53 21.38 -22.96
CA LEU A 53 -4.11 21.43 -21.56
C LEU A 53 -5.12 20.72 -20.64
N GLY A 54 -6.42 20.95 -20.85
CA GLY A 54 -7.49 20.30 -20.07
C GLY A 54 -7.51 18.78 -20.28
N ALA A 55 -7.36 18.32 -21.53
CA ALA A 55 -7.25 16.90 -21.83
C ALA A 55 -5.99 16.27 -21.22
N CYS A 56 -4.87 17.00 -21.18
CA CYS A 56 -3.65 16.55 -20.53
C CYS A 56 -3.83 16.41 -19.00
N ALA A 57 -4.35 17.45 -18.36
CA ALA A 57 -4.60 17.47 -16.92
C ALA A 57 -5.58 16.36 -16.49
N GLY A 58 -6.68 16.18 -17.23
CA GLY A 58 -7.65 15.11 -16.93
C GLY A 58 -7.09 13.70 -17.10
N ARG A 59 -6.24 13.48 -18.12
CA ARG A 59 -5.53 12.18 -18.27
C ARG A 59 -4.58 11.93 -17.11
N TRP A 60 -3.84 12.96 -16.70
CA TRP A 60 -2.91 12.86 -15.59
C TRP A 60 -3.65 12.54 -14.27
N GLU A 61 -4.70 13.28 -13.94
CA GLU A 61 -5.53 13.03 -12.76
C GLU A 61 -6.06 11.59 -12.74
N GLY A 62 -6.52 11.09 -13.89
CA GLY A 62 -6.98 9.71 -14.05
C GLY A 62 -5.88 8.68 -13.75
N GLU A 63 -4.66 8.92 -14.22
CA GLU A 63 -3.52 8.02 -13.99
C GLU A 63 -3.00 8.08 -12.55
N THR A 64 -2.97 9.28 -11.95
CA THR A 64 -2.66 9.46 -10.53
C THR A 64 -3.65 8.66 -9.69
N ARG A 65 -4.95 8.79 -9.94
CA ARG A 65 -6.00 8.07 -9.20
C ARG A 65 -5.82 6.56 -9.31
N ARG A 66 -5.62 6.02 -10.53
CA ARG A 66 -5.36 4.60 -10.75
C ARG A 66 -4.15 4.10 -9.97
N THR A 67 -3.07 4.88 -9.98
CA THR A 67 -1.83 4.53 -9.27
C THR A 67 -2.05 4.53 -7.75
N VAL A 68 -2.72 5.56 -7.21
CA VAL A 68 -3.06 5.65 -5.78
C VAL A 68 -3.91 4.45 -5.35
N ASP A 69 -4.91 4.06 -6.14
CA ASP A 69 -5.77 2.94 -5.82
C ASP A 69 -5.01 1.60 -5.85
N ALA A 70 -4.13 1.40 -6.84
CA ALA A 70 -3.28 0.22 -6.91
C ALA A 70 -2.33 0.12 -5.70
N MET A 71 -1.76 1.24 -5.25
CA MET A 71 -0.91 1.28 -4.05
C MET A 71 -1.67 0.88 -2.79
N LYS A 72 -2.90 1.37 -2.61
CA LYS A 72 -3.76 1.02 -1.47
C LYS A 72 -4.17 -0.45 -1.48
N GLN A 73 -4.57 -0.98 -2.64
CA GLN A 73 -4.91 -2.39 -2.79
C GLN A 73 -3.71 -3.29 -2.46
N LEU A 74 -2.51 -2.92 -2.89
CA LEU A 74 -1.30 -3.65 -2.55
C LEU A 74 -1.00 -3.57 -1.05
N ALA A 75 -1.18 -2.41 -0.41
CA ALA A 75 -1.00 -2.26 1.03
C ALA A 75 -1.98 -3.13 1.83
N GLU A 76 -3.25 -3.19 1.41
CA GLU A 76 -4.27 -4.07 1.99
C GLU A 76 -3.89 -5.55 1.83
N GLY A 77 -3.44 -5.95 0.63
CA GLY A 77 -2.98 -7.32 0.37
C GLY A 77 -1.80 -7.75 1.24
N LEU A 78 -0.85 -6.84 1.48
CA LEU A 78 0.28 -7.08 2.38
C LEU A 78 -0.17 -7.27 3.83
N ARG A 79 -1.11 -6.44 4.31
CA ARG A 79 -1.68 -6.59 5.67
C ARG A 79 -2.43 -7.90 5.83
N ALA A 80 -3.24 -8.28 4.83
CA ALA A 80 -3.94 -9.56 4.83
C ALA A 80 -2.96 -10.74 4.87
N THR A 81 -1.87 -10.65 4.09
CA THR A 81 -0.81 -11.67 4.08
C THR A 81 -0.14 -11.78 5.46
N ALA A 82 0.24 -10.66 6.07
CA ALA A 82 0.81 -10.65 7.42
C ALA A 82 -0.11 -11.29 8.46
N ALA A 83 -1.40 -10.94 8.42
CA ALA A 83 -2.40 -11.51 9.32
C ALA A 83 -2.59 -13.02 9.11
N ASN A 84 -2.48 -13.50 7.86
CA ASN A 84 -2.57 -14.93 7.55
C ASN A 84 -1.36 -15.69 8.11
N TYR A 85 -0.14 -15.14 7.98
CA TYR A 85 1.07 -15.74 8.55
C TYR A 85 0.97 -15.85 10.07
N GLY A 86 0.59 -14.77 10.78
CA GLY A 86 0.44 -14.81 12.23
C GLY A 86 -0.55 -15.90 12.70
N ARG A 87 -1.71 -16.04 12.00
CA ARG A 87 -2.67 -17.10 12.32
C ARG A 87 -2.12 -18.51 12.08
N GLN A 88 -1.27 -18.70 11.06
CA GLN A 88 -0.63 -19.99 10.80
C GLN A 88 0.40 -20.33 11.88
N GLU A 89 1.21 -19.36 12.29
CA GLU A 89 2.18 -19.54 13.36
C GLU A 89 1.51 -19.89 14.69
N ASP A 90 0.44 -19.19 15.07
CA ASP A 90 -0.33 -19.49 16.28
C ASP A 90 -0.92 -20.91 16.24
N ALA A 91 -1.49 -21.31 15.10
CA ALA A 91 -2.06 -22.64 14.91
C ALA A 91 -1.00 -23.75 15.03
N VAL A 92 0.18 -23.54 14.45
CA VAL A 92 1.31 -24.48 14.54
C VAL A 92 1.83 -24.55 15.98
N ALA A 93 1.97 -23.42 16.66
CA ALA A 93 2.41 -23.37 18.06
C ALA A 93 1.44 -24.12 18.98
N ASP A 94 0.14 -23.97 18.77
CA ASP A 94 -0.87 -24.70 19.53
C ASP A 94 -0.86 -26.20 19.24
N GLN A 95 -0.64 -26.62 17.98
CA GLN A 95 -0.47 -28.03 17.63
C GLN A 95 0.76 -28.63 18.32
N LEU A 96 1.89 -27.92 18.33
CA LEU A 96 3.12 -28.35 18.98
C LEU A 96 2.95 -28.46 20.50
N ARG A 97 2.29 -27.48 21.14
CA ARG A 97 1.97 -27.54 22.58
C ARG A 97 1.13 -28.77 22.92
N ARG A 98 0.07 -29.03 22.16
CA ARG A 98 -0.78 -30.22 22.37
C ARG A 98 0.01 -31.52 22.21
N ALA A 99 0.87 -31.59 21.20
CA ALA A 99 1.73 -32.76 20.99
C ALA A 99 2.70 -32.97 22.15
N ALA A 100 3.32 -31.90 22.65
CA ALA A 100 4.22 -31.97 23.82
C ALA A 100 3.47 -32.47 25.07
N THR A 101 2.28 -31.93 25.37
CA THR A 101 1.46 -32.40 26.50
C THR A 101 1.07 -33.87 26.38
N LEU A 102 0.75 -34.35 25.17
CA LEU A 102 0.46 -35.76 24.92
C LEU A 102 1.68 -36.66 25.16
N LEU A 103 2.88 -36.20 24.79
CA LEU A 103 4.12 -36.94 25.01
C LEU A 103 4.49 -36.98 26.51
N GLU A 104 4.29 -35.89 27.23
CA GLU A 104 4.57 -35.80 28.67
C GLU A 104 3.57 -36.58 29.53
N GLY A 105 2.30 -36.65 29.12
CA GLY A 105 1.25 -37.36 29.85
C GLY A 105 1.22 -38.89 29.63
N ASN A 106 2.07 -39.42 28.75
CA ASN A 106 2.13 -40.84 28.39
C ASN A 106 3.41 -41.54 28.90
N GLY A 107 4.05 -40.96 29.93
CA GLY A 107 5.24 -41.48 30.62
C GLY A 107 4.96 -42.00 32.02
#